data_AF-A0A7J2RBK8-F1
#
_entry.id   AF-A0A7J2RBK8-F1
#
_cell.length_a   1.000
_cell.length_b   1.000
_cell.length_c   1.000
_cell.angle_alpha   90.00
_cell.angle_beta   90.00
_cell.angle_gamma   90.00
#
_symmetry.space_group_name_H-M   'P 1'
#
loop_
_entity.id
_entity.type
_entity.pdbx_description
1 polymer ?
#
loop_
_entity_poly.entity_id
_entity_poly.type
_entity_poly.pdbx_seq_one_letter_code
_entity_poly.pdbx_strand_id
1 'polypeptide(L)'
;ARGQDYKVHILTNGSLLSKSIMNKIFRLGVSDLRFSIHALESDKYASIMGTSVDNYIRVLHNIAYAIKNKNNTKIIVTAVIIKYNKDQIKLLIDNYAKLTDLLEIWKPHNWIDSNYYRFGDAVKRTCGRPLKGPLQIQVDGTVNMCCFDYNGKLLLGNFKKQTLKEIFNSEPYLTIKKHHKNGTIPKSDLLCKECDQLFENNKDILIYNSQFDKKERIEKLSTTYRRIH
;
A
#
# COMPACT_ATOMS: atom_id res chain seq x y z
N ALA A 1 -19.90 7.23 7.39
CA ALA A 1 -19.40 6.35 6.32
C ALA A 1 -20.54 5.68 5.56
N ARG A 2 -21.23 4.68 6.13
CA ARG A 2 -22.34 3.95 5.46
C ARG A 2 -23.51 4.83 4.99
N GLY A 3 -23.86 5.88 5.74
CA GLY A 3 -24.91 6.83 5.32
C GLY A 3 -24.51 7.81 4.22
N GLN A 4 -23.25 7.78 3.75
CA GLN A 4 -22.73 8.66 2.69
C GLN A 4 -21.99 7.87 1.59
N ASP A 5 -22.26 6.56 1.48
CA ASP A 5 -21.64 5.63 0.51
C ASP A 5 -20.08 5.63 0.50
N TYR A 6 -19.46 5.94 1.64
CA TYR A 6 -18.01 5.84 1.77
C TYR A 6 -17.55 4.40 1.96
N LYS A 7 -16.56 4.00 1.15
CA LYS A 7 -15.81 2.75 1.33
C LYS A 7 -14.67 2.96 2.32
N VAL A 8 -14.56 2.06 3.28
CA VAL A 8 -13.54 2.11 4.34
C VAL A 8 -12.63 0.90 4.18
N HIS A 9 -11.33 1.16 4.13
CA HIS A 9 -10.29 0.15 3.91
C HIS A 9 -9.35 0.19 5.12
N ILE A 10 -9.09 -0.96 5.75
CA ILE A 10 -8.17 -1.06 6.89
C ILE A 10 -7.00 -1.95 6.51
N LEU A 11 -5.78 -1.44 6.66
CA LEU A 11 -4.55 -2.20 6.45
C LEU A 11 -3.91 -2.47 7.81
N THR A 12 -3.47 -3.69 8.07
CA THR A 12 -2.94 -4.11 9.37
C THR A 12 -1.99 -5.29 9.24
N ASN A 13 -1.05 -5.42 10.19
CA ASN A 13 -0.29 -6.67 10.37
C ASN A 13 -1.07 -7.73 11.15
N GLY A 14 -2.26 -7.39 11.68
CA GLY A 14 -3.15 -8.29 12.41
C GLY A 14 -2.76 -8.58 13.85
N SER A 15 -1.64 -8.09 14.37
CA SER A 15 -1.09 -8.50 15.68
C SER A 15 -1.98 -8.13 16.87
N LEU A 16 -2.68 -7.00 16.78
CA LEU A 16 -3.53 -6.43 17.84
C LEU A 16 -5.03 -6.61 17.58
N LEU A 17 -5.41 -7.32 16.51
CA LEU A 17 -6.81 -7.57 16.19
C LEU A 17 -7.41 -8.63 17.10
N SER A 18 -7.98 -8.24 18.23
CA SER A 18 -8.80 -9.16 19.03
C SER A 18 -10.09 -9.53 18.29
N LYS A 19 -10.72 -10.65 18.66
CA LYS A 19 -12.05 -11.06 18.17
C LYS A 19 -13.09 -9.94 18.34
N SER A 20 -13.03 -9.22 19.46
CA SER A 20 -13.93 -8.09 19.74
C SER A 20 -13.74 -6.93 18.74
N ILE A 21 -12.49 -6.56 18.45
CA ILE A 21 -12.17 -5.52 17.46
C ILE A 21 -12.63 -5.96 16.06
N MET A 22 -12.34 -7.20 15.66
CA MET A 22 -12.77 -7.72 14.35
C MET A 22 -14.29 -7.76 14.22
N ASN A 23 -15.01 -8.23 15.24
CA ASN A 23 -16.48 -8.24 15.22
C ASN A 23 -17.06 -6.82 15.11
N LYS A 24 -16.42 -5.82 15.74
CA LYS A 24 -16.80 -4.41 15.59
C LYS A 24 -16.55 -3.92 14.16
N ILE A 25 -15.40 -4.23 13.56
CA ILE A 25 -15.06 -3.90 12.16
C ILE A 25 -16.12 -4.46 11.21
N PHE A 26 -16.47 -5.74 11.35
CA PHE A 26 -17.47 -6.40 10.50
C PHE A 26 -18.85 -5.80 10.71
N ARG A 27 -19.28 -5.57 11.95
CA ARG A 27 -20.58 -4.92 12.25
C ARG A 27 -20.68 -3.53 11.61
N LEU A 28 -19.60 -2.75 11.68
CA LEU A 28 -19.53 -1.40 11.08
C LEU A 28 -19.53 -1.44 9.55
N GLY A 29 -19.17 -2.57 8.93
CA GLY A 29 -19.17 -2.73 7.49
C GLY A 29 -18.01 -2.09 6.78
N VAL A 30 -16.81 -2.22 7.35
CA VAL A 30 -15.58 -1.89 6.63
C VAL A 30 -15.56 -2.67 5.32
N SER A 31 -15.20 -2.01 4.22
CA SER A 31 -15.24 -2.59 2.87
C SER A 31 -14.21 -3.69 2.71
N ASP A 32 -12.99 -3.48 3.19
CA ASP A 32 -12.01 -4.55 3.34
C ASP A 32 -11.07 -4.39 4.54
N LEU A 33 -10.63 -5.55 5.03
CA LEU A 33 -9.59 -5.72 6.03
C LEU A 33 -8.41 -6.44 5.36
N ARG A 34 -7.30 -5.71 5.17
CA ARG A 34 -6.09 -6.19 4.51
C ARG A 34 -5.00 -6.54 5.51
N PHE A 35 -4.53 -7.78 5.46
CA PHE A 35 -3.45 -8.30 6.28
C PHE A 35 -2.11 -8.30 5.55
N SER A 36 -1.07 -7.80 6.21
CA SER A 36 0.33 -7.90 5.75
C SER A 36 1.00 -9.14 6.35
N ILE A 37 1.25 -10.16 5.51
CA ILE A 37 1.99 -11.37 5.89
C ILE A 37 3.01 -11.70 4.80
N HIS A 38 4.29 -11.70 5.16
CA HIS A 38 5.40 -11.73 4.21
C HIS A 38 6.11 -13.10 4.15
N ALA A 39 5.82 -13.99 5.08
CA ALA A 39 6.30 -15.36 5.15
C ALA A 39 5.33 -16.20 5.98
N LEU A 40 5.33 -17.51 5.76
CA LEU A 40 4.57 -18.47 6.59
C LEU A 40 5.46 -19.40 7.42
N GLU A 41 6.77 -19.34 7.21
CA GLU A 41 7.73 -19.83 8.19
C GLU A 41 7.91 -18.83 9.32
N SER A 42 7.82 -19.30 10.57
CA SER A 42 7.84 -18.48 11.78
C SER A 42 9.08 -17.60 11.86
N ASP A 43 10.25 -18.17 11.64
CA ASP A 43 11.53 -17.49 11.84
C ASP A 43 11.74 -16.40 10.79
N LYS A 44 11.34 -16.69 9.55
CA LYS A 44 11.38 -15.70 8.46
C LYS A 44 10.40 -14.57 8.72
N TYR A 45 9.17 -14.86 9.13
CA TYR A 45 8.19 -13.83 9.46
C TYR A 45 8.67 -12.96 10.63
N ALA A 46 9.11 -13.60 11.72
CA ALA A 46 9.65 -12.95 12.91
C ALA A 46 10.81 -12.01 12.57
N SER A 47 11.76 -12.48 11.75
CA SER A 47 12.90 -11.71 11.28
C SER A 47 12.48 -10.51 10.42
N ILE A 48 11.61 -10.71 9.42
CA ILE A 48 11.16 -9.64 8.51
C ILE A 48 10.34 -8.58 9.25
N MET A 49 9.48 -9.00 10.17
CA MET A 49 8.53 -8.14 10.86
C MET A 49 9.06 -7.57 12.18
N GLY A 50 10.27 -7.97 12.60
CA GLY A 50 10.87 -7.56 13.88
C GLY A 50 10.00 -7.97 15.07
N THR A 51 9.54 -9.21 15.11
CA THR A 51 8.56 -9.67 16.12
C THR A 51 8.82 -11.09 16.61
N SER A 52 8.10 -11.53 17.66
CA SER A 52 8.25 -12.87 18.21
C SER A 52 7.44 -13.92 17.43
N VAL A 53 7.85 -15.19 17.55
CA VAL A 53 7.08 -16.33 17.01
C VAL A 53 5.68 -16.41 17.62
N ASP A 54 5.52 -16.09 18.91
CA ASP A 54 4.18 -16.04 19.54
C ASP A 54 3.27 -14.98 18.92
N ASN A 55 3.82 -13.80 18.60
CA ASN A 55 3.06 -12.79 17.88
C ASN A 55 2.70 -13.26 16.48
N TYR A 56 3.60 -13.97 15.80
CA TYR A 56 3.31 -14.58 14.50
C TYR A 56 2.15 -15.59 14.58
N ILE A 57 2.18 -16.51 15.54
CA ILE A 57 1.09 -17.48 15.76
C ILE A 57 -0.23 -16.76 16.01
N ARG A 58 -0.21 -15.69 16.83
CA ARG A 58 -1.38 -14.84 17.05
C ARG A 58 -1.90 -14.19 15.76
N VAL A 59 -1.02 -13.69 14.90
CA VAL A 59 -1.39 -13.12 13.59
C VAL A 59 -2.08 -14.17 12.72
N LEU A 60 -1.56 -15.39 12.64
CA LEU A 60 -2.20 -16.48 11.90
C LEU A 60 -3.61 -16.79 12.43
N HIS A 61 -3.78 -16.89 13.75
CA HIS A 61 -5.09 -17.09 14.36
C HIS A 61 -6.07 -15.95 14.07
N ASN A 62 -5.59 -14.71 14.05
CA ASN A 62 -6.41 -13.54 13.74
C ASN A 62 -6.84 -13.54 12.27
N ILE A 63 -5.95 -13.88 11.34
CA ILE A 63 -6.28 -14.04 9.91
C ILE A 63 -7.31 -15.15 9.72
N ALA A 64 -7.10 -16.32 10.33
CA ALA A 64 -8.04 -17.44 10.25
C ALA A 64 -9.42 -17.08 10.81
N TYR A 65 -9.47 -16.37 11.95
CA TYR A 65 -10.71 -15.86 12.50
C TYR A 65 -11.39 -14.87 11.55
N ALA A 66 -10.64 -13.94 10.95
CA ALA A 66 -11.19 -12.96 10.02
C ALA A 66 -11.79 -13.64 8.78
N ILE A 67 -11.10 -14.61 8.19
CA ILE A 67 -11.59 -15.38 7.04
C ILE A 67 -12.90 -16.11 7.38
N LYS A 68 -12.96 -16.76 8.55
CA LYS A 68 -14.11 -17.55 8.99
C LYS A 68 -15.33 -16.70 9.36
N ASN A 69 -15.12 -15.50 9.91
CA ASN A 69 -16.18 -14.69 10.52
C ASN A 69 -16.47 -13.39 9.77
N LYS A 70 -15.85 -13.16 8.60
CA LYS A 70 -16.18 -12.02 7.75
C LYS A 70 -17.66 -12.03 7.39
N ASN A 71 -18.25 -10.85 7.26
CA ASN A 71 -19.55 -10.67 6.63
C ASN A 71 -19.33 -10.08 5.23
N ASN A 72 -19.93 -8.93 4.92
CA ASN A 72 -19.70 -8.20 3.68
C ASN A 72 -18.30 -7.53 3.60
N THR A 73 -17.51 -7.56 4.69
CA THR A 73 -16.12 -7.12 4.67
C THR A 73 -15.24 -8.10 3.90
N LYS A 74 -14.57 -7.64 2.84
CA LYS A 74 -13.58 -8.47 2.13
C LYS A 74 -12.32 -8.64 2.96
N ILE A 75 -11.74 -9.83 2.93
CA ILE A 75 -10.45 -10.14 3.54
C ILE A 75 -9.41 -10.22 2.43
N ILE A 76 -8.40 -9.37 2.54
CA ILE A 76 -7.31 -9.28 1.58
C ILE A 76 -6.02 -9.67 2.28
N VAL A 77 -5.19 -10.48 1.64
CA VAL A 77 -3.86 -10.78 2.11
C VAL A 77 -2.84 -10.18 1.15
N THR A 78 -1.83 -9.53 1.70
CA THR A 78 -0.69 -9.04 0.93
C THR A 78 0.66 -9.42 1.49
N ALA A 79 1.54 -9.76 0.56
CA ALA A 79 2.93 -10.06 0.83
C ALA A 79 3.85 -9.15 0.01
N VAL A 80 5.00 -8.82 0.60
CA VAL A 80 6.11 -8.17 -0.07
C VAL A 80 7.28 -9.15 -0.07
N ILE A 81 7.82 -9.43 -1.25
CA ILE A 81 8.87 -10.43 -1.44
C ILE A 81 10.20 -9.75 -1.78
N ILE A 82 11.20 -10.05 -0.96
CA ILE A 82 12.62 -9.77 -1.16
C ILE A 82 13.36 -11.08 -1.42
N LYS A 83 14.68 -11.01 -1.62
CA LYS A 83 15.52 -12.21 -1.84
C LYS A 83 15.36 -13.24 -0.71
N TYR A 84 15.25 -12.78 0.53
CA TYR A 84 15.24 -13.62 1.74
C TYR A 84 14.00 -14.52 1.89
N ASN A 85 12.83 -14.09 1.40
CA ASN A 85 11.55 -14.81 1.53
C ASN A 85 10.95 -15.22 0.17
N LYS A 86 11.75 -15.28 -0.89
CA LYS A 86 11.26 -15.64 -2.22
C LYS A 86 10.67 -17.06 -2.27
N ASP A 87 11.22 -17.97 -1.49
CA ASP A 87 10.75 -19.34 -1.32
C ASP A 87 9.36 -19.44 -0.67
N GLN A 88 8.91 -18.39 0.02
CA GLN A 88 7.60 -18.34 0.69
C GLN A 88 6.43 -18.11 -0.29
N ILE A 89 6.70 -17.74 -1.55
CA ILE A 89 5.66 -17.41 -2.54
C ILE A 89 4.66 -18.56 -2.70
N LYS A 90 5.15 -19.79 -2.91
CA LYS A 90 4.28 -20.96 -3.13
C LYS A 90 3.40 -21.20 -1.92
N LEU A 91 3.98 -21.17 -0.73
CA LEU A 91 3.26 -21.41 0.52
C LEU A 91 2.17 -20.35 0.75
N LEU A 92 2.45 -19.08 0.47
CA LEU A 92 1.45 -18.00 0.53
C LEU A 92 0.29 -18.21 -0.45
N ILE A 93 0.59 -18.62 -1.69
CA ILE A 93 -0.43 -18.91 -2.70
C ILE A 93 -1.31 -20.08 -2.24
N ASP A 94 -0.70 -21.20 -1.85
CA ASP A 94 -1.42 -22.41 -1.47
C ASP A 94 -2.34 -22.17 -0.26
N ASN A 95 -1.94 -21.33 0.68
CA ASN A 95 -2.71 -21.05 1.90
C ASN A 95 -3.77 -19.96 1.73
N TYR A 96 -3.55 -18.93 0.90
CA TYR A 96 -4.44 -17.75 0.90
C TYR A 96 -5.15 -17.46 -0.42
N ALA A 97 -4.67 -17.96 -1.57
CA ALA A 97 -5.24 -17.59 -2.86
C ALA A 97 -6.73 -17.96 -2.99
N LYS A 98 -7.13 -19.12 -2.43
CA LYS A 98 -8.51 -19.62 -2.43
C LYS A 98 -9.32 -19.25 -1.18
N LEU A 99 -8.64 -18.94 -0.06
CA LEU A 99 -9.31 -18.69 1.22
C LEU A 99 -9.67 -17.21 1.44
N THR A 100 -9.04 -16.31 0.69
CA THR A 100 -9.23 -14.85 0.83
C THR A 100 -9.90 -14.28 -0.41
N ASP A 101 -10.52 -13.10 -0.28
CA ASP A 101 -11.14 -12.42 -1.42
C ASP A 101 -10.09 -11.93 -2.42
N LEU A 102 -8.87 -11.68 -1.95
CA LEU A 102 -7.74 -11.29 -2.78
C LEU A 102 -6.41 -11.60 -2.08
N LEU A 103 -5.51 -12.26 -2.80
CA LEU A 103 -4.10 -12.36 -2.46
C LEU A 103 -3.29 -11.53 -3.45
N GLU A 104 -2.44 -10.63 -2.94
CA GLU A 104 -1.46 -9.91 -3.78
C GLU A 104 -0.04 -10.07 -3.24
N ILE A 105 0.88 -10.47 -4.11
CA ILE A 105 2.29 -10.64 -3.79
C ILE A 105 3.10 -9.67 -4.64
N TRP A 106 3.74 -8.69 -4.00
CA TRP A 106 4.45 -7.59 -4.64
C TRP A 106 5.95 -7.65 -4.40
N LYS A 107 6.74 -7.08 -5.32
CA LYS A 107 8.10 -6.63 -5.02
C LYS A 107 8.04 -5.31 -4.22
N PRO A 108 8.93 -5.06 -3.26
CA PRO A 108 8.95 -3.79 -2.52
C PRO A 108 9.22 -2.61 -3.45
N HIS A 109 8.77 -1.43 -3.03
CA HIS A 109 9.20 -0.15 -3.58
C HIS A 109 10.40 0.37 -2.79
N ASN A 110 11.21 1.22 -3.41
CA ASN A 110 12.11 2.08 -2.67
C ASN A 110 11.33 3.12 -1.85
N TRP A 111 11.97 3.64 -0.81
CA TRP A 111 11.44 4.74 0.00
C TRP A 111 11.80 6.10 -0.62
N ILE A 112 11.72 6.15 -1.95
CA ILE A 112 12.18 7.23 -2.83
C ILE A 112 13.70 7.46 -2.79
N ASP A 113 14.27 7.82 -1.65
CA ASP A 113 15.69 8.14 -1.50
C ASP A 113 16.51 7.06 -0.76
N SER A 114 15.91 5.90 -0.50
CA SER A 114 16.59 4.79 0.17
C SER A 114 15.99 3.43 -0.18
N ASN A 115 16.72 2.35 0.14
CA ASN A 115 16.29 0.96 -0.01
C ASN A 115 15.95 0.58 -1.47
N TYR A 116 16.99 0.48 -2.30
CA TYR A 116 16.88 0.17 -3.72
C TYR A 116 16.64 -1.32 -3.97
N TYR A 117 15.39 -1.68 -4.26
CA TYR A 117 15.00 -3.08 -4.56
C TYR A 117 14.68 -3.34 -6.03
N ARG A 118 14.42 -2.27 -6.79
CA ARG A 118 14.09 -2.32 -8.21
C ARG A 118 15.17 -1.59 -8.97
N PHE A 119 15.47 -2.08 -10.16
CA PHE A 119 16.50 -1.54 -11.02
C PHE A 119 15.96 -1.45 -12.45
N GLY A 120 16.33 -0.38 -13.14
CA GLY A 120 15.92 -0.08 -14.50
C GLY A 120 15.98 1.41 -14.78
N ASP A 121 15.69 1.79 -16.02
CA ASP A 121 15.70 3.18 -16.45
C ASP A 121 14.39 3.89 -16.09
N ALA A 122 14.50 5.12 -15.61
CA ALA A 122 13.38 6.02 -15.38
C ALA A 122 12.79 6.53 -16.70
N VAL A 123 12.02 5.69 -17.37
CA VAL A 123 11.40 6.03 -18.67
C VAL A 123 10.05 6.73 -18.53
N LYS A 124 9.36 6.59 -17.39
CA LYS A 124 8.05 7.23 -17.20
C LYS A 124 8.21 8.70 -16.88
N ARG A 125 7.37 9.52 -17.50
CA ARG A 125 7.29 10.96 -17.25
C ARG A 125 6.60 11.32 -15.92
N THR A 126 5.81 10.40 -15.37
CA THR A 126 5.00 10.64 -14.16
C THR A 126 4.54 9.33 -13.52
N CYS A 127 4.39 9.33 -12.19
CA CYS A 127 3.70 8.25 -11.46
C CYS A 127 2.17 8.46 -11.33
N GLY A 128 1.63 9.56 -11.86
CA GLY A 128 0.20 9.91 -11.86
C GLY A 128 -0.43 10.25 -10.51
N ARG A 129 0.21 9.89 -9.38
CA ARG A 129 -0.33 10.05 -8.02
C ARG A 129 -0.60 11.49 -7.60
N PRO A 130 0.20 12.52 -7.98
CA PRO A 130 -0.15 13.90 -7.64
C PRO A 130 -1.47 14.41 -8.25
N LEU A 131 -1.99 13.72 -9.27
CA LEU A 131 -3.22 14.10 -9.98
C LEU A 131 -4.41 13.19 -9.62
N LYS A 132 -4.19 11.89 -9.56
CA LYS A 132 -5.25 10.87 -9.37
C LYS A 132 -5.07 10.03 -8.10
N GLY A 133 -3.98 10.23 -7.37
CA GLY A 133 -3.63 9.45 -6.20
C GLY A 133 -4.37 9.88 -4.93
N PRO A 134 -4.23 9.09 -3.86
CA PRO A 134 -4.85 9.37 -2.56
C PRO A 134 -4.23 10.59 -1.88
N LEU A 135 -5.08 11.40 -1.25
CA LEU A 135 -4.69 12.38 -0.23
C LEU A 135 -4.03 11.66 0.96
N GLN A 136 -2.85 12.13 1.39
CA GLN A 136 -2.13 11.57 2.54
C GLN A 136 -2.14 12.57 3.70
N ILE A 137 -2.81 12.20 4.79
CA ILE A 137 -2.87 12.99 6.02
C ILE A 137 -2.19 12.19 7.12
N GLN A 138 -1.23 12.80 7.80
CA GLN A 138 -0.54 12.22 8.95
C GLN A 138 -1.29 12.49 10.26
N VAL A 139 -0.94 11.75 11.31
CA VAL A 139 -1.58 11.83 12.63
C VAL A 139 -1.50 13.22 13.27
N ASP A 140 -0.45 13.98 12.97
CA ASP A 140 -0.23 15.33 13.48
C ASP A 140 -0.97 16.42 12.68
N GLY A 141 -1.58 16.05 11.56
CA GLY A 141 -2.30 16.92 10.66
C GLY A 141 -1.56 17.36 9.42
N THR A 142 -0.28 17.00 9.27
CA THR A 142 0.48 17.31 8.07
C THR A 142 -0.09 16.57 6.85
N VAL A 143 -0.05 17.24 5.70
CA VAL A 143 -0.47 16.69 4.41
C VAL A 143 0.78 16.53 3.56
N ASN A 144 1.13 15.29 3.23
CA ASN A 144 2.30 14.96 2.42
C ASN A 144 1.86 14.54 1.02
N MET A 145 2.73 14.71 0.02
CA MET A 145 2.36 14.35 -1.35
C MET A 145 2.31 12.82 -1.57
N CYS A 146 3.20 12.07 -0.93
CA CYS A 146 3.40 10.65 -1.26
C CYS A 146 3.61 9.81 0.00
N CYS A 147 3.02 8.60 0.02
CA CYS A 147 3.23 7.65 1.11
C CYS A 147 4.59 6.94 1.09
N PHE A 148 5.36 7.03 -0.02
CA PHE A 148 6.72 6.49 -0.07
C PHE A 148 7.77 7.45 0.47
N ASP A 149 7.40 8.71 0.68
CA ASP A 149 8.23 9.69 1.37
C ASP A 149 8.00 9.55 2.88
N TYR A 150 8.69 8.59 3.49
CA TYR A 150 8.48 8.27 4.91
C TYR A 150 8.87 9.43 5.85
N ASN A 151 9.77 10.32 5.41
CA ASN A 151 10.23 11.49 6.16
C ASN A 151 9.36 12.74 5.93
N GLY A 152 8.38 12.69 5.02
CA GLY A 152 7.51 13.83 4.72
C GLY A 152 8.25 15.04 4.13
N LYS A 153 9.34 14.83 3.39
CA LYS A 153 10.09 15.90 2.69
C LYS A 153 9.24 16.61 1.62
N LEU A 154 8.27 15.93 1.03
CA LEU A 154 7.25 16.44 0.11
C LEU A 154 6.02 16.95 0.87
N LEU A 155 6.25 17.78 1.90
CA LEU A 155 5.21 18.41 2.71
C LEU A 155 4.43 19.43 1.87
N LEU A 156 3.09 19.35 1.92
CA LEU A 156 2.20 20.28 1.22
C LEU A 156 1.59 21.33 2.15
N GLY A 157 1.38 20.99 3.43
CA GLY A 157 0.74 21.87 4.41
C GLY A 157 0.22 21.11 5.64
N ASN A 158 -0.67 21.73 6.42
CA ASN A 158 -1.28 21.10 7.58
C ASN A 158 -2.78 21.41 7.65
N PHE A 159 -3.64 20.38 7.66
CA PHE A 159 -5.09 20.55 7.59
C PHE A 159 -5.69 21.20 8.84
N LYS A 160 -4.94 21.24 9.95
CA LYS A 160 -5.33 21.96 11.17
C LYS A 160 -5.17 23.48 11.04
N LYS A 161 -4.41 23.94 10.03
CA LYS A 161 -4.10 25.37 9.79
C LYS A 161 -4.68 25.89 8.48
N GLN A 162 -4.91 25.01 7.51
CA GLN A 162 -5.30 25.33 6.15
C GLN A 162 -6.41 24.39 5.68
N THR A 163 -7.33 24.89 4.87
CA THR A 163 -8.24 24.05 4.11
C THR A 163 -7.47 23.21 3.09
N LEU A 164 -8.03 22.04 2.71
CA LEU A 164 -7.44 21.24 1.62
C LEU A 164 -7.35 22.03 0.32
N LYS A 165 -8.29 22.96 0.06
CA LYS A 165 -8.24 23.82 -1.13
C LYS A 165 -7.01 24.73 -1.11
N GLU A 166 -6.65 25.32 0.03
CA GLU A 166 -5.44 26.15 0.15
C GLU A 166 -4.18 25.31 -0.01
N ILE A 167 -4.13 24.13 0.63
CA ILE A 167 -2.99 23.21 0.52
C ILE A 167 -2.75 22.78 -0.94
N PHE A 168 -3.80 22.47 -1.70
CA PHE A 168 -3.68 22.05 -3.10
C PHE A 168 -3.63 23.22 -4.11
N ASN A 169 -3.60 24.46 -3.63
CA ASN A 169 -3.27 25.64 -4.42
C ASN A 169 -1.95 26.29 -3.98
N SER A 170 -1.23 25.67 -3.03
CA SER A 170 0.06 26.16 -2.56
C SER A 170 1.17 25.89 -3.59
N GLU A 171 2.25 26.67 -3.49
CA GLU A 171 3.43 26.51 -4.35
C GLU A 171 4.00 25.07 -4.31
N PRO A 172 4.17 24.41 -3.14
CA PRO A 172 4.67 23.04 -3.08
C PRO A 172 3.88 22.05 -3.95
N TYR A 173 2.55 22.09 -3.88
CA TYR A 173 1.72 21.20 -4.69
C TYR A 173 1.76 21.58 -6.17
N LEU A 174 1.69 22.88 -6.49
CA LEU A 174 1.71 23.35 -7.88
C LEU A 174 3.03 23.02 -8.59
N THR A 175 4.15 23.08 -7.88
CA THR A 175 5.47 22.70 -8.39
C THR A 175 5.53 21.20 -8.70
N ILE A 176 5.10 20.34 -7.77
CA ILE A 176 5.01 18.89 -8.01
C ILE A 176 4.10 18.59 -9.20
N LYS A 177 2.90 19.18 -9.22
CA LYS A 177 1.92 19.01 -10.29
C LYS A 177 2.47 19.42 -11.65
N LYS A 178 3.20 20.54 -11.74
CA LYS A 178 3.83 21.03 -12.97
C LYS A 178 4.84 20.02 -13.52
N HIS A 179 5.75 19.53 -12.68
CA HIS A 179 6.76 18.57 -13.12
C HIS A 179 6.15 17.23 -13.57
N HIS A 180 5.13 16.74 -12.86
CA HIS A 180 4.42 15.53 -13.24
C HIS A 180 3.58 15.69 -14.51
N LYS A 181 3.01 16.87 -14.80
CA LYS A 181 2.27 17.13 -16.05
C LYS A 181 3.21 17.27 -17.25
N ASN A 182 4.34 17.94 -17.06
CA ASN A 182 5.26 18.27 -18.15
C ASN A 182 6.32 17.20 -18.40
N GLY A 183 6.37 16.16 -17.55
CA GLY A 183 7.39 15.11 -17.64
C GLY A 183 8.80 15.59 -17.31
N THR A 184 8.92 16.64 -16.52
CA THR A 184 10.21 17.28 -16.18
C THR A 184 10.73 16.87 -14.81
N ILE A 185 10.23 15.76 -14.24
CA ILE A 185 10.71 15.21 -12.97
C ILE A 185 12.22 14.94 -12.97
N PRO A 186 12.84 14.36 -14.02
CA PRO A 186 14.28 14.13 -14.04
C PRO A 186 15.13 15.40 -13.93
N LYS A 187 14.55 16.57 -14.26
CA LYS A 187 15.21 17.89 -14.22
C LYS A 187 14.79 18.72 -13.01
N SER A 188 14.05 18.14 -12.07
CA SER A 188 13.53 18.85 -10.90
C SER A 188 14.38 18.58 -9.66
N ASP A 189 14.23 19.41 -8.63
CA ASP A 189 14.80 19.16 -7.30
C ASP A 189 13.85 18.34 -6.41
N LEU A 190 12.79 17.77 -7.00
CA LEU A 190 11.84 16.96 -6.27
C LEU A 190 12.42 15.58 -5.97
N LEU A 191 12.14 15.09 -4.76
CA LEU A 191 12.47 13.73 -4.33
C LEU A 191 11.95 12.67 -5.33
N CYS A 192 10.85 12.97 -6.04
CA CYS A 192 10.26 12.11 -7.06
C CYS A 192 11.24 11.59 -8.12
N LYS A 193 12.33 12.29 -8.42
CA LYS A 193 13.32 11.86 -9.42
C LYS A 193 14.04 10.56 -9.05
N GLU A 194 14.11 10.26 -7.74
CA GLU A 194 14.73 9.04 -7.21
C GLU A 194 13.72 7.87 -7.08
N CYS A 195 12.44 8.11 -7.37
CA CYS A 195 11.37 7.14 -7.14
C CYS A 195 11.36 6.02 -8.19
N ASP A 196 11.41 4.77 -7.74
CA ASP A 196 11.39 3.60 -8.62
C ASP A 196 10.05 3.38 -9.36
N GLN A 197 9.02 4.15 -9.01
CA GLN A 197 7.76 4.20 -9.76
C GLN A 197 7.93 4.78 -11.16
N LEU A 198 8.98 5.57 -11.38
CA LEU A 198 9.30 6.14 -12.68
C LEU A 198 10.01 5.16 -13.61
N PHE A 199 10.50 4.03 -13.07
CA PHE A 199 11.02 2.96 -13.92
C PHE A 199 9.90 2.40 -14.79
N GLU A 200 10.25 1.79 -15.91
CA GLU A 200 9.27 1.11 -16.74
C GLU A 200 8.43 0.16 -15.87
N ASN A 201 7.14 0.00 -16.20
CA ASN A 201 6.28 -0.97 -15.56
C ASN A 201 6.82 -2.37 -15.85
N ASN A 202 7.83 -2.82 -15.11
CA ASN A 202 8.28 -4.19 -15.17
C ASN A 202 7.08 -5.03 -14.72
N LYS A 203 6.52 -5.80 -15.64
CA LYS A 203 5.31 -6.61 -15.43
C LYS A 203 5.51 -7.64 -14.30
N ASP A 204 6.74 -7.79 -13.82
CA ASP A 204 7.13 -8.65 -12.71
C ASP A 204 7.13 -7.96 -11.33
N ILE A 205 6.75 -6.68 -11.20
CA ILE A 205 6.62 -6.03 -9.88
C ILE A 205 5.46 -6.59 -9.07
N LEU A 206 4.41 -7.06 -9.75
CA LEU A 206 3.35 -7.87 -9.17
C LEU A 206 3.68 -9.33 -9.50
N ILE A 207 4.06 -10.08 -8.48
CA ILE A 207 4.48 -11.47 -8.60
C ILE A 207 3.25 -12.34 -8.82
N TYR A 208 2.22 -12.15 -7.99
CA TYR A 208 0.97 -12.92 -8.02
C TYR A 208 -0.23 -12.06 -7.63
N ASN A 209 -1.37 -12.32 -8.27
CA ASN A 209 -2.67 -11.77 -7.91
C ASN A 209 -3.74 -12.84 -8.15
N SER A 210 -4.60 -13.11 -7.17
CA SER A 210 -5.60 -14.18 -7.30
C SER A 210 -6.86 -13.80 -8.10
N GLN A 211 -7.06 -12.51 -8.42
CA GLN A 211 -8.31 -12.02 -9.04
C GLN A 211 -8.11 -11.25 -10.34
N PHE A 212 -7.01 -10.51 -10.47
CA PHE A 212 -6.77 -9.59 -11.59
C PHE A 212 -5.56 -10.02 -12.41
N ASP A 213 -5.61 -9.72 -13.72
CA ASP A 213 -4.39 -9.76 -14.52
C ASP A 213 -3.34 -8.80 -13.94
N LYS A 214 -2.09 -9.25 -13.93
CA LYS A 214 -1.00 -8.53 -13.26
C LYS A 214 -0.69 -7.22 -13.98
N LYS A 215 -0.73 -7.19 -15.31
CA LYS A 215 -0.42 -6.00 -16.12
C LYS A 215 -1.50 -4.93 -15.94
N GLU A 216 -2.76 -5.35 -15.81
CA GLU A 216 -3.82 -4.39 -15.50
C GLU A 216 -3.77 -3.89 -14.06
N ARG A 217 -3.42 -4.76 -13.12
CA ARG A 217 -3.47 -4.44 -11.70
C ARG A 217 -2.40 -3.42 -11.30
N ILE A 218 -1.20 -3.48 -11.89
CA ILE A 218 -0.12 -2.53 -11.61
C ILE A 218 -0.46 -1.08 -11.98
N GLU A 219 -1.44 -0.88 -12.87
CA GLU A 219 -1.89 0.46 -13.28
C GLU A 219 -2.98 1.03 -12.37
N LYS A 220 -3.41 0.29 -11.35
CA LYS A 220 -4.55 0.63 -10.48
C LYS A 220 -4.10 1.00 -9.06
N LEU A 221 -4.83 1.91 -8.42
CA LEU A 221 -4.66 2.21 -6.99
C LEU A 221 -5.04 1.01 -6.12
N SER A 222 -4.34 0.81 -5.01
CA SER A 222 -4.59 -0.34 -4.13
C SER A 222 -5.89 -0.26 -3.31
N THR A 223 -6.50 0.92 -3.18
CA THR A 223 -7.74 1.11 -2.42
C THR A 223 -8.97 1.11 -3.32
N THR A 224 -8.93 1.86 -4.41
CA THR A 224 -10.08 2.04 -5.30
C THR A 224 -10.07 1.12 -6.51
N TYR A 225 -8.93 0.48 -6.80
CA TYR A 225 -8.68 -0.27 -8.03
C TYR A 225 -8.94 0.54 -9.32
N ARG A 226 -8.97 1.88 -9.22
CA ARG A 226 -9.08 2.79 -10.37
C ARG A 226 -7.71 2.99 -11.00
N ARG A 227 -7.68 3.16 -12.32
CA ARG A 227 -6.46 3.44 -13.06
C ARG A 227 -5.83 4.77 -12.64
N ILE A 228 -4.51 4.76 -12.51
CA ILE A 228 -3.68 5.92 -12.17
C ILE A 228 -3.37 6.78 -13.40
N HIS A 229 -3.49 6.21 -14.61
CA HIS A 229 -3.29 6.87 -15.89
C HIS A 229 -4.54 6.77 -16.75
#